data_AF-W4HEM5-F1
#
_entry.id   AF-W4HEM5-F1
#
_cell.length_a   1.000
_cell.length_b   1.000
_cell.length_c   1.000
_cell.angle_alpha   90.00
_cell.angle_beta   90.00
_cell.angle_gamma   90.00
#
_symmetry.space_group_name_H-M   'P 1'
#
loop_
_entity.id
_entity.type
_entity.pdbx_description
1 polymer ?
#
loop_
_entity_poly.entity_id
_entity_poly.type
_entity_poly.pdbx_seq_one_letter_code
_entity_poly.pdbx_strand_id
1 'polypeptide(L)' 'MVQLGADDDFSGPVRIAFPDETVIDVQAERGRVANRVVVAETWGALLDGLRGHDMLELTMNGSSRRIETGEGQNFTCN' A
#
# COMPACT_ATOMS: atom_id res chain seq x y z
N MET A 1 7.95 3.97 -5.52
CA MET A 1 7.19 4.72 -4.49
C MET A 1 5.74 4.44 -4.77
N VAL A 2 4.95 4.08 -3.75
CA VAL A 2 3.52 3.81 -3.89
C VAL A 2 2.79 5.01 -3.31
N GLN A 3 2.01 5.70 -4.14
CA GLN A 3 1.09 6.73 -3.67
C GLN A 3 -0.17 6.00 -3.18
N LEU A 4 -0.38 6.02 -1.88
CA LEU A 4 -1.66 5.62 -1.33
C LEU A 4 -2.61 6.76 -1.66
N GLY A 5 -3.84 6.49 -2.13
CA GLY A 5 -4.83 7.50 -2.53
C GLY A 5 -5.36 8.37 -1.39
N ALA A 6 -4.51 8.64 -0.41
CA ALA A 6 -4.69 9.36 0.82
C ALA A 6 -4.09 10.76 0.70
N ASP A 7 -4.65 11.66 1.50
CA ASP A 7 -4.21 13.02 1.75
C ASP A 7 -2.68 13.19 1.63
N ASP A 8 -2.22 14.01 0.67
CA ASP A 8 -0.79 14.25 0.41
C ASP A 8 -0.08 14.90 1.63
N ASP A 9 -0.81 15.39 2.65
CA ASP A 9 -0.22 15.91 3.88
C ASP A 9 -0.10 14.85 4.98
N PHE A 10 -0.74 13.69 4.83
CA PHE A 10 -0.73 12.65 5.87
C PHE A 10 0.64 12.01 6.05
N SER A 11 1.17 12.07 7.27
CA SER A 11 2.38 11.33 7.66
C SER A 11 2.10 10.55 8.94
N GLY A 12 2.35 9.24 8.92
CA GLY A 12 2.01 8.37 10.03
C GLY A 12 1.95 6.89 9.68
N PRO A 13 1.66 6.04 10.68
CA PRO A 13 1.50 4.61 10.46
C PRO A 13 0.27 4.35 9.60
N VAL A 14 0.44 3.47 8.62
CA VAL A 14 -0.58 3.00 7.71
C VAL A 14 -0.57 1.49 7.70
N ARG A 15 -1.76 0.91 7.83
CA ARG A 15 -1.96 -0.53 7.70
C ARG A 15 -2.65 -0.80 6.36
N ILE A 16 -2.05 -1.67 5.57
CA ILE A 16 -2.57 -2.14 4.28
C ILE A 16 -2.96 -3.60 4.48
N ALA A 17 -4.24 -3.93 4.32
CA ALA A 17 -4.74 -5.28 4.40
C ALA A 17 -5.23 -5.73 3.03
N PHE A 18 -4.76 -6.90 2.60
CA PHE A 18 -5.17 -7.53 1.35
C PHE A 18 -6.23 -8.61 1.62
N PRO A 19 -6.98 -9.05 0.60
CA PRO A 19 -8.03 -10.06 0.73
C PRO A 19 -7.52 -11.46 1.13
N ASP A 20 -6.23 -11.74 0.93
CA ASP A 20 -5.56 -13.00 1.28
C ASP A 20 -5.09 -13.04 2.74
N GLU A 21 -5.61 -12.16 3.60
CA GLU A 21 -5.22 -11.99 5.00
C GLU A 21 -3.80 -11.42 5.19
N THR A 22 -3.10 -11.05 4.11
CA THR A 22 -1.81 -10.35 4.19
C THR A 22 -2.03 -8.94 4.74
N VAL A 23 -1.32 -8.64 5.83
CA VAL A 23 -1.34 -7.33 6.49
C VAL A 23 0.06 -6.72 6.48
N ILE A 24 0.15 -5.50 6.00
CA ILE A 24 1.40 -4.74 5.87
C ILE A 24 1.27 -3.46 6.67
N ASP A 25 2.08 -3.34 7.71
CA ASP A 25 2.20 -2.13 8.53
C ASP A 25 3.42 -1.32 8.06
N VAL A 26 3.18 -0.12 7.54
CA VAL A 26 4.22 0.78 6.99
C VAL A 26 4.05 2.21 7.50
N GLN A 27 5.12 2.99 7.46
CA GLN A 27 5.06 4.43 7.70
C GLN A 27 4.87 5.15 6.36
N ALA A 28 3.81 5.95 6.26
CA ALA A 28 3.61 6.86 5.15
C ALA A 28 4.22 8.22 5.48
N GLU A 29 4.92 8.80 4.50
CA GLU A 29 5.38 10.19 4.52
C GLU A 29 4.61 10.94 3.43
N ARG A 30 3.85 11.98 3.78
CA ARG A 30 3.10 12.80 2.81
C ARG A 30 2.21 11.99 1.85
N GLY A 31 1.41 11.09 2.41
CA GLY A 31 0.50 10.20 1.67
C GLY A 31 1.20 9.09 0.87
N ARG A 32 2.53 8.95 1.01
CA ARG A 32 3.34 8.06 0.16
C ARG A 32 4.12 7.06 0.99
N VAL A 33 4.21 5.84 0.47
CA VAL A 33 5.11 4.81 1.00
C VAL A 33 6.31 4.72 0.07
N ALA A 34 7.48 5.10 0.59
CA ALA A 34 8.73 5.03 -0.16
C ALA A 34 9.49 3.75 0.22
N ASN A 35 10.09 3.08 -0.76
CA ASN A 35 10.91 1.88 -0.52
C ASN A 35 12.02 2.15 0.53
N ARG A 36 12.64 3.35 0.51
CA ARG A 36 13.68 3.73 1.48
C ARG A 36 13.24 3.68 2.96
N VAL A 37 11.93 3.80 3.23
CA VAL A 37 11.38 3.81 4.60
C VAL A 37 10.76 2.46 4.99
N VAL A 38 10.78 1.48 4.10
CA VAL A 38 10.19 0.15 4.29
C VAL A 38 11.29 -0.91 4.19
N VAL A 39 11.24 -1.91 5.06
CA VAL A 39 12.16 -3.05 4.99
C VAL A 39 11.97 -3.75 3.64
N ALA A 40 13.06 -4.16 2.99
CA ALA A 40 13.02 -4.70 1.62
C ALA A 40 12.04 -5.88 1.46
N GLU A 41 11.93 -6.74 2.47
CA GLU A 41 10.99 -7.87 2.50
C GLU A 41 9.52 -7.40 2.52
N THR A 42 9.21 -6.39 3.33
CA THR A 42 7.87 -5.77 3.40
C THR A 42 7.51 -5.05 2.10
N TRP A 43 8.49 -4.44 1.43
CA TRP A 43 8.28 -3.82 0.12
C TRP A 43 7.97 -4.86 -0.96
N GLY A 44 8.64 -6.02 -0.92
CA GLY A 44 8.34 -7.15 -1.79
C GLY A 44 6.91 -7.65 -1.62
N ALA A 45 6.50 -7.94 -0.37
CA ALA A 45 5.14 -8.37 -0.05
C ALA A 45 4.07 -7.34 -0.48
N LEU A 46 4.38 -6.04 -0.32
CA LEU A 46 3.47 -4.97 -0.76
C LEU A 46 3.26 -4.99 -2.27
N LEU A 47 4.32 -5.12 -3.04
CA LEU A 47 4.22 -5.19 -4.50
C LEU A 47 3.54 -6.47 -4.96
N ASP A 48 3.75 -7.59 -4.26
CA ASP A 48 3.11 -8.86 -4.57
C ASP A 48 1.59 -8.78 -4.34
N GLY A 49 1.17 -8.28 -3.18
CA GLY A 49 -0.25 -8.06 -2.87
C GLY A 49 -0.91 -7.07 -3.84
N LEU A 50 -0.23 -5.99 -4.22
CA LEU A 50 -0.73 -5.04 -5.22
C LEU A 50 -0.86 -5.65 -6.63
N ARG A 51 -0.10 -6.69 -6.97
CA ARG A 51 -0.21 -7.41 -8.25
C ARG A 51 -1.22 -8.53 -8.21
N GLY A 52 -1.39 -9.18 -7.06
CA GLY A 52 -2.28 -10.32 -6.87
C GLY A 52 -3.73 -9.94 -6.61
N HIS A 53 -4.00 -8.68 -6.23
CA HIS A 53 -5.33 -8.24 -5.80
C HIS A 53 -5.73 -6.90 -6.42
N ASP A 54 -6.98 -6.85 -6.92
CA ASP A 54 -7.63 -5.64 -7.44
C ASP A 54 -8.26 -4.76 -6.33
N MET A 55 -8.08 -5.17 -5.07
CA MET A 55 -8.66 -4.50 -3.92
C MET A 55 -7.73 -4.61 -2.70
N LEU A 56 -7.64 -3.53 -1.94
CA LEU A 56 -7.03 -3.51 -0.62
C LEU A 56 -7.85 -2.67 0.36
N GLU A 57 -7.66 -2.90 1.65
CA GLU A 57 -8.16 -2.04 2.71
C GLU A 57 -6.99 -1.24 3.30
N LEU A 58 -7.15 0.07 3.34
CA LEU A 58 -6.16 1.00 3.85
C LEU A 58 -6.66 1.62 5.15
N THR A 59 -5.97 1.37 6.25
CA THR A 59 -6.29 1.94 7.56
C THR A 59 -5.28 3.02 7.91
N MET A 60 -5.78 4.24 8.08
CA MET A 60 -5.01 5.43 8.43
C MET A 60 -5.71 6.19 9.53
N ASN A 61 -4.98 6.60 10.57
CA ASN A 61 -5.55 7.35 11.70
C ASN A 61 -6.80 6.69 12.32
N GLY A 62 -6.81 5.35 12.40
CA GLY A 62 -7.95 4.57 12.90
C GLY A 62 -9.17 4.50 11.95
N SER A 63 -9.07 5.09 10.76
CA SER A 63 -10.11 5.01 9.72
C SER A 63 -9.69 4.05 8.61
N SER A 64 -10.49 3.02 8.38
CA SER A 64 -10.30 2.08 7.26
C SER A 64 -11.06 2.57 6.03
N ARG A 65 -10.40 2.52 4.87
CA ARG A 65 -11.03 2.75 3.56
C ARG A 65 -10.66 1.64 2.60
N ARG A 66 -11.64 1.14 1.87
CA ARG A 66 -11.40 0.21 0.78
C ARG A 66 -10.90 0.98 -0.45
N ILE A 67 -9.83 0.50 -1.06
CA ILE A 67 -9.23 1.06 -2.27
C ILE A 67 -9.24 -0.03 -3.32
N GLU A 68 -9.89 0.24 -4.44
CA GLU A 68 -9.73 -0.57 -5.65
C GLU A 68 -8.40 -0.17 -6.27
N THR A 69 -7.48 -1.13 -6.41
CA THR A 69 -6.16 -0.90 -7.03
C THR A 69 -6.25 -0.72 -8.56
N GLY A 70 -7.48 -0.78 -9.09
CA GLY A 70 -7.78 -0.83 -10.52
C GLY A 70 -7.49 -2.23 -11.08
N GLU A 71 -8.00 -2.54 -12.28
CA GLU A 71 -7.50 -3.68 -13.06
C GLU A 71 -5.98 -3.58 -13.07
N GLY A 72 -5.30 -4.58 -12.50
CA GLY A 72 -3.85 -4.58 -12.38
C GLY A 72 -3.21 -4.20 -13.70
N GLN A 73 -2.65 -2.98 -13.80
CA GLN A 73 -1.84 -2.64 -14.95
C GLN A 73 -0.66 -3.60 -14.91
N ASN A 74 -0.64 -4.55 -15.85
CA ASN A 74 0.46 -5.47 -16.08
C ASN A 74 1.78 -4.67 -16.05
N PHE A 75 2.50 -4.74 -14.93
CA PHE A 75 3.80 -4.11 -14.80
C PHE A 75 4.77 -4.89 -15.68
N THR A 76 4.90 -4.45 -16.93
CA THR A 76 5.99 -4.88 -17.79
C THR A 76 7.25 -4.18 -17.30
N CYS A 77 8.14 -4.94 -16.66
CA CYS A 77 9.52 -4.52 -16.50
C CYS A 77 10.17 -4.55 -17.89
N ASN A 78 10.59 -3.40 -18.40
CA ASN A 78 11.44 -3.27 -19.59
C ASN A 78 12.82 -2.76 -19.15
#